data_AF-K6W1X1-F1
#
_entry.id   AF-K6W1X1-F1
#
_cell.length_a   1.000
_cell.length_b   1.000
_cell.length_c   1.000
_cell.angle_alpha   90.00
_cell.angle_beta   90.00
_cell.angle_gamma   90.00
#
_symmetry.space_group_name_H-M   'P 1'
#
loop_
_entity.id
_entity.type
_entity.pdbx_description
1 polymer ?
#
loop_
_entity_poly.entity_id
_entity_poly.type
_entity_poly.pdbx_seq_one_letter_code
_entity_poly.pdbx_strand_id
1 'polypeptide(L)'
;MPIDTMLPTVRDLTITSDATGREVFETTKILMGLRNVVDHQLAVHAGALDRLGVARQTGGKTRALLIEMGAAPTVADRWLRIAAALTTLERVAAYSGDGVFSGE
;
A
#
# COMPACT_ATOMS: atom_id res chain seq x y z
N MET A 1 1.72 14.67 -9.61
CA MET A 1 2.65 14.90 -8.48
C MET A 1 3.57 13.68 -8.40
N PRO A 2 4.90 13.86 -8.34
CA PRO A 2 5.82 12.75 -8.15
C PRO A 2 5.55 12.00 -6.84
N ILE A 3 5.68 10.67 -6.81
CA ILE A 3 5.35 9.86 -5.61
C ILE A 3 6.26 10.17 -4.43
N ASP A 4 7.49 10.60 -4.69
CA ASP A 4 8.51 11.00 -3.72
C ASP A 4 8.14 12.28 -2.95
N THR A 5 7.25 13.13 -3.48
CA THR A 5 6.76 14.32 -2.76
C THR A 5 5.57 14.03 -1.85
N MET A 6 4.96 12.84 -1.95
CA MET A 6 3.81 12.47 -1.11
C MET A 6 4.21 12.22 0.34
N LEU A 7 5.35 11.56 0.57
CA LEU A 7 5.77 11.17 1.92
C LEU A 7 6.05 12.39 2.81
N PRO A 8 6.79 13.44 2.37
CA PRO A 8 6.92 14.67 3.14
C PRO A 8 5.57 15.34 3.42
N THR A 9 4.70 15.41 2.41
CA THR A 9 3.38 16.07 2.54
C THR A 9 2.52 15.40 3.61
N VAL A 10 2.46 14.06 3.64
CA VAL A 10 1.70 13.32 4.66
C VAL A 10 2.37 13.41 6.03
N ARG A 11 3.70 13.39 6.09
CA ARG A 11 4.47 13.51 7.34
C ARG A 11 4.21 14.84 8.05
N ASP A 12 4.03 15.91 7.29
CA ASP A 12 3.85 17.27 7.81
C ASP A 12 2.40 17.56 8.23
N LEU A 13 1.48 16.57 8.15
CA LEU A 13 0.13 16.71 8.69
C LEU A 13 0.17 16.81 10.23
N THR A 14 -0.24 17.96 10.75
CA THR A 14 -0.35 18.22 12.19
C THR A 14 -1.78 18.47 12.60
N ILE A 15 -2.17 17.96 13.76
CA ILE A 15 -3.42 18.35 14.42
C ILE A 15 -3.14 19.66 15.16
N THR A 16 -3.80 20.74 14.76
CA THR A 16 -3.67 22.05 15.45
C THR A 16 -4.43 22.03 16.78
N SER A 17 -4.02 22.87 17.73
CA SER A 17 -4.64 22.91 19.06
C SER A 17 -6.10 23.36 19.06
N ASP A 18 -6.53 24.04 18.01
CA ASP A 18 -7.90 24.53 17.78
C ASP A 18 -8.73 23.62 16.86
N ALA A 19 -8.18 22.47 16.44
CA ALA A 19 -8.87 21.53 15.56
C ALA A 19 -10.17 21.01 16.19
N THR A 20 -11.24 21.05 15.40
CA THR A 20 -12.53 20.48 15.77
C THR A 20 -12.51 18.95 15.64
N GLY A 21 -13.38 18.27 16.39
CA GLY A 21 -13.55 16.82 16.25
C GLY A 21 -13.96 16.39 14.83
N ARG A 22 -14.66 17.25 14.09
CA ARG A 22 -15.01 17.00 12.68
C ARG A 22 -13.78 17.00 11.79
N GLU A 23 -12.89 17.98 11.93
CA GLU A 23 -11.66 18.07 11.12
C GLU A 23 -10.74 16.88 11.38
N VAL A 24 -10.57 16.48 12.64
CA VAL A 24 -9.79 15.28 13.00
C VAL A 24 -10.42 14.02 12.40
N PHE A 25 -11.75 13.89 12.45
CA PHE A 25 -12.46 12.75 11.87
C PHE A 25 -12.28 12.66 10.34
N GLU A 26 -12.51 13.75 9.61
CA GLU A 26 -12.37 13.75 8.15
C GLU A 26 -10.92 13.50 7.73
N THR A 27 -9.94 14.11 8.42
CA THR A 27 -8.51 13.85 8.18
C THR A 27 -8.16 12.38 8.41
N THR A 28 -8.67 11.79 9.50
CA THR A 28 -8.46 10.36 9.79
C THR A 28 -9.03 9.47 8.69
N LYS A 29 -10.23 9.80 8.17
CA LYS A 29 -10.85 9.06 7.07
C LYS A 29 -10.02 9.13 5.78
N ILE A 30 -9.44 10.30 5.47
CA ILE A 30 -8.52 10.47 4.34
C ILE A 30 -7.26 9.63 4.54
N LEU A 31 -6.67 9.64 5.73
CA LEU A 31 -5.48 8.82 6.06
C LEU A 31 -5.76 7.31 5.90
N MET A 32 -6.95 6.85 6.30
CA MET A 32 -7.36 5.45 6.05
C MET A 32 -7.48 5.15 4.55
N GLY A 33 -8.05 6.07 3.76
CA GLY A 33 -8.11 5.93 2.30
C GLY A 33 -6.72 5.87 1.67
N LEU A 34 -5.81 6.77 2.08
CA LEU A 34 -4.40 6.76 1.63
C LEU A 34 -3.71 5.44 1.96
N ARG A 35 -3.87 4.93 3.20
CA ARG A 35 -3.34 3.62 3.61
C ARG A 35 -3.84 2.52 2.67
N ASN A 36 -5.13 2.49 2.38
CA ASN A 36 -5.74 1.47 1.53
C ASN A 36 -5.19 1.52 0.08
N VAL A 37 -5.06 2.72 -0.50
CA VAL A 37 -4.46 2.88 -1.84
C VAL A 37 -3.00 2.43 -1.83
N VAL A 38 -2.22 2.82 -0.82
CA VAL A 38 -0.82 2.42 -0.69
C VAL A 38 -0.68 0.92 -0.55
N ASP A 39 -1.50 0.25 0.27
CA ASP A 39 -1.50 -1.21 0.40
C ASP A 39 -1.85 -1.92 -0.92
N HIS A 40 -2.82 -1.40 -1.67
CA HIS A 40 -3.14 -1.91 -3.00
C HIS A 40 -1.95 -1.79 -3.96
N GLN A 41 -1.32 -0.61 -4.02
CA GLN A 41 -0.13 -0.40 -4.85
C GLN A 41 1.04 -1.28 -4.42
N LEU A 42 1.25 -1.49 -3.12
CA LEU A 42 2.27 -2.41 -2.60
C LEU A 42 2.00 -3.86 -3.05
N ALA A 43 0.75 -4.29 -3.11
CA ALA A 43 0.41 -5.59 -3.70
C ALA A 43 0.71 -5.66 -5.21
N VAL A 44 0.33 -4.63 -5.98
CA VAL A 44 0.64 -4.54 -7.42
C VAL A 44 2.15 -4.61 -7.66
N HIS A 45 2.93 -3.85 -6.90
CA HIS A 45 4.38 -3.82 -6.97
C HIS A 45 5.03 -5.11 -6.48
N ALA A 46 4.52 -5.74 -5.42
CA ALA A 46 4.97 -7.07 -4.97
C ALA A 46 4.83 -8.11 -6.09
N GLY A 47 3.70 -8.11 -6.81
CA GLY A 47 3.51 -8.94 -7.99
C GLY A 47 4.49 -8.62 -9.12
N ALA A 48 4.76 -7.34 -9.37
CA ALA A 48 5.74 -6.92 -10.37
C ALA A 48 7.17 -7.36 -10.01
N LEU A 49 7.59 -7.18 -8.75
CA LEU A 49 8.88 -7.64 -8.24
C LEU A 49 9.04 -9.16 -8.41
N ASP A 50 7.99 -9.93 -8.14
CA ASP A 50 8.01 -11.37 -8.33
C ASP A 50 8.11 -11.77 -9.81
N ARG A 51 7.31 -11.15 -10.68
CA ARG A 51 7.35 -11.42 -12.13
C ARG A 51 8.69 -11.04 -12.76
N LEU A 52 9.29 -9.92 -12.33
CA LEU A 52 10.60 -9.46 -12.78
C LEU A 52 11.75 -10.26 -12.14
N GLY A 53 11.45 -11.13 -11.18
CA GLY A 53 12.44 -11.99 -10.53
C GLY A 53 13.50 -11.23 -9.75
N VAL A 54 13.18 -10.03 -9.22
CA VAL A 54 14.15 -9.15 -8.54
C VAL A 54 14.88 -9.88 -7.42
N ALA A 55 14.15 -10.57 -6.55
CA ALA A 55 14.77 -11.36 -5.48
C ALA A 55 15.53 -12.59 -6.01
N ARG A 56 15.14 -13.16 -7.16
CA ARG A 56 15.79 -14.35 -7.73
C ARG A 56 17.19 -14.03 -8.26
N GLN A 57 17.47 -12.78 -8.61
CA GLN A 57 18.79 -12.33 -9.06
C GLN A 57 19.88 -12.49 -7.98
N THR A 58 19.49 -12.52 -6.70
CA THR A 58 20.37 -12.75 -5.55
C THR A 58 20.11 -14.09 -4.85
N GLY A 59 19.33 -14.99 -5.46
CA GLY A 59 18.97 -16.29 -4.89
C GLY A 59 17.85 -16.25 -3.83
N GLY A 60 17.20 -15.11 -3.65
CA GLY A 60 16.13 -14.91 -2.67
C GLY A 60 14.71 -15.16 -3.21
N LYS A 61 13.73 -14.94 -2.32
CA LYS A 61 12.29 -14.95 -2.64
C LYS A 61 11.71 -13.56 -2.45
N THR A 62 10.76 -13.16 -3.29
CA THR A 62 10.10 -11.84 -3.21
C THR A 62 9.51 -11.55 -1.83
N ARG A 63 8.96 -12.58 -1.17
CA ARG A 63 8.50 -12.47 0.22
C ARG A 63 9.59 -12.01 1.19
N ALA A 64 10.80 -12.58 1.08
CA ALA A 64 11.92 -12.21 1.94
C ALA A 64 12.38 -10.78 1.66
N LEU A 65 12.49 -10.42 0.38
CA LEU A 65 12.80 -9.06 -0.05
C LEU A 65 11.80 -8.02 0.51
N LEU A 66 10.50 -8.30 0.49
CA LEU A 66 9.48 -7.41 1.06
C LEU A 66 9.66 -7.22 2.57
N ILE A 67 10.00 -8.29 3.30
CA ILE A 67 10.27 -8.23 4.74
C ILE A 67 11.53 -7.41 5.03
N GLU A 68 12.59 -7.60 4.26
CA GLU A 68 13.83 -6.81 4.35
C GLU A 68 13.58 -5.31 4.08
N MET A 69 12.63 -4.99 3.20
CA MET A 69 12.18 -3.61 2.94
C MET A 69 11.25 -3.05 4.03
N GLY A 70 10.89 -3.84 5.05
CA GLY A 70 10.14 -3.40 6.22
C GLY A 70 8.72 -3.94 6.35
N ALA A 71 8.28 -4.85 5.47
CA ALA A 71 6.95 -5.46 5.59
C ALA A 71 6.92 -6.48 6.75
N ALA A 72 5.84 -6.46 7.55
CA ALA A 72 5.58 -7.57 8.45
C ALA A 72 5.36 -8.87 7.63
N PRO A 73 5.76 -10.07 8.14
CA PRO A 73 5.67 -11.31 7.38
C PRO A 73 4.26 -11.60 6.84
N THR A 74 3.23 -11.40 7.67
CA THR A 74 1.83 -11.61 7.30
C THR A 74 1.33 -10.62 6.24
N VAL A 75 1.87 -9.40 6.24
CA VAL A 75 1.56 -8.35 5.25
C VAL A 75 2.19 -8.68 3.90
N ALA A 76 3.46 -9.11 3.89
CA ALA A 76 4.13 -9.59 2.67
C ALA A 76 3.36 -10.75 2.01
N ASP A 77 2.91 -11.72 2.81
CA ASP A 77 2.09 -12.83 2.34
C ASP A 77 0.74 -12.36 1.78
N ARG A 78 0.13 -11.35 2.39
CA ARG A 78 -1.12 -10.75 1.91
C ARG A 78 -0.93 -10.07 0.56
N TRP A 79 0.09 -9.23 0.41
CA TRP A 79 0.37 -8.55 -0.86
C TRP A 79 0.61 -9.53 -2.01
N LEU A 80 1.37 -10.61 -1.79
CA LEU A 80 1.59 -11.63 -2.81
C LEU A 80 0.31 -12.38 -3.19
N ARG A 81 -0.58 -12.66 -2.23
CA ARG A 81 -1.90 -13.25 -2.52
C ARG A 81 -2.80 -12.31 -3.31
N ILE A 82 -2.86 -11.03 -2.93
CA ILE A 82 -3.62 -10.02 -3.67
C ILE A 82 -3.06 -9.89 -5.08
N ALA A 83 -1.74 -9.82 -5.25
CA ALA A 83 -1.10 -9.77 -6.55
C ALA A 83 -1.48 -10.97 -7.46
N ALA A 84 -1.53 -12.18 -6.90
CA ALA A 84 -1.95 -13.38 -7.61
C ALA A 84 -3.46 -13.37 -7.97
N ALA A 85 -4.30 -12.70 -7.18
CA ALA A 85 -5.72 -12.54 -7.47
C ALA A 85 -5.98 -11.45 -8.53
N LEU A 86 -5.19 -10.37 -8.54
CA LEU A 86 -5.34 -9.26 -9.50
C LEU A 86 -5.10 -9.70 -10.95
N THR A 87 -4.32 -10.76 -11.20
CA THR A 87 -4.15 -11.31 -12.54
C THR A 87 -5.39 -12.04 -13.08
N THR A 88 -6.38 -12.32 -12.23
CA THR A 88 -7.61 -13.04 -12.60
C THR A 88 -8.89 -12.21 -12.42
N LEU A 89 -8.82 -11.08 -11.70
CA LEU A 89 -9.98 -10.27 -11.31
C LEU A 89 -9.83 -8.79 -11.71
N GLU A 90 -9.90 -8.50 -13.02
CA GLU A 90 -9.71 -7.15 -13.58
C GLU A 90 -10.65 -6.08 -12.99
N ARG A 91 -11.87 -6.43 -12.60
CA ARG A 91 -12.84 -5.48 -12.00
C ARG A 91 -12.55 -5.12 -10.55
N VAL A 92 -11.86 -5.97 -9.79
CA VAL A 92 -11.50 -5.69 -8.39
C VAL A 92 -10.38 -4.65 -8.32
N ALA A 93 -9.48 -4.64 -9.30
CA ALA A 93 -8.40 -3.66 -9.41
C ALA A 93 -8.90 -2.22 -9.48
N ALA A 94 -10.03 -1.97 -10.15
CA ALA A 94 -10.58 -0.62 -10.34
C ALA A 94 -11.06 -0.01 -9.01
N TYR A 95 -11.79 -0.75 -8.19
CA TYR A 95 -12.35 -0.22 -6.93
C TYR A 95 -11.35 -0.19 -5.77
N SER A 96 -10.38 -1.11 -5.75
CA SER A 96 -9.32 -1.11 -4.73
C SER A 96 -8.34 0.06 -4.92
N GLY A 97 -8.17 0.54 -6.15
CA GLY A 97 -7.32 1.69 -6.46
C GLY A 97 -7.82 3.02 -5.90
N ASP A 98 -9.12 3.14 -5.63
CA ASP A 98 -9.75 4.37 -5.09
C ASP A 98 -9.66 4.47 -3.56
N GLY A 99 -9.12 3.46 -2.87
CA GLY A 99 -8.94 3.46 -1.41
C GLY A 99 -10.23 3.31 -0.59
N VAL A 100 -11.37 3.14 -1.28
CA VAL A 100 -12.70 2.93 -0.68
C VAL A 100 -12.76 1.62 0.11
N PHE A 101 -12.02 0.60 -0.36
CA PHE A 101 -11.94 -0.70 0.29
C PHE A 101 -10.61 -0.89 1.00
N SER A 102 -10.69 -1.44 2.21
CA SER A 102 -9.52 -1.95 2.91
C SER A 102 -8.89 -3.10 2.10
N GLY A 103 -7.56 -3.13 2.07
CA GLY A 103 -6.81 -4.31 1.63
C GLY A 103 -6.75 -5.41 2.70
N GLU A 104 -7.28 -5.15 3.90
CA GLU A 104 -7.38 -6.07 5.05
C GLU A 104 -8.65 -6.89 5.07
#